data_AF-A0A9W2YDY1-F1
#
_entry.id   AF-A0A9W2YDY1-F1
#
_cell.length_a   1.000
_cell.length_b   1.000
_cell.length_c   1.000
_cell.angle_alpha   90.00
_cell.angle_beta   90.00
_cell.angle_gamma   90.00
#
_symmetry.space_group_name_H-M   'P 1'
#
loop_
_entity.id
_entity.type
_entity.pdbx_description
1 polymer ?
#
loop_
_entity_poly.entity_id
_entity_poly.type
_entity_poly.pdbx_seq_one_letter_code
_entity_poly.pdbx_strand_id
1 'polypeptide(L)'
;MTYTTLTLTFFVLIALYWNVDSIEKRQMTRLETKCKQNKNYTYLRYRNAEKCMIWMGKDLLYLDAVKSCQEQGALLGTFKTQSELTILRQFAKDTIVWVGLDKINKPTFTWIDDGKQVCQHQQT
;
A
#
# COMPACT_ATOMS: atom_id res chain seq x y z
N MET A 1 12.55 -13.56 -56.26
CA MET A 1 13.23 -12.88 -55.13
C MET A 1 12.21 -12.16 -54.26
N THR A 2 11.30 -12.89 -53.60
CA THR A 2 10.20 -12.30 -52.81
C THR A 2 10.08 -12.93 -51.42
N TYR A 3 10.63 -14.14 -51.23
CA TYR A 3 10.55 -14.87 -49.97
C TYR A 3 11.50 -14.32 -48.89
N THR A 4 12.71 -13.90 -49.30
CA THR A 4 13.75 -13.38 -48.38
C THR A 4 13.40 -12.03 -47.77
N THR A 5 12.69 -11.17 -48.51
CA THR A 5 12.22 -9.87 -48.01
C THR A 5 11.07 -10.04 -47.02
N LEU A 6 10.19 -11.02 -47.24
CA LEU A 6 9.05 -11.33 -46.36
C LEU A 6 9.48 -11.90 -45.00
N THR A 7 10.54 -12.72 -44.98
CA THR A 7 11.10 -13.24 -43.71
C THR A 7 11.77 -12.14 -42.90
N LEU A 8 12.53 -11.26 -43.57
CA LEU A 8 13.21 -10.14 -42.91
C LEU A 8 12.22 -9.15 -42.29
N THR A 9 11.12 -8.81 -42.98
CA THR A 9 10.08 -7.94 -42.42
C THR A 9 9.39 -8.59 -41.22
N PHE A 10 9.12 -9.90 -41.27
CA PHE A 10 8.54 -10.62 -40.14
C PHE A 10 9.46 -10.61 -38.90
N PHE A 11 10.76 -10.85 -39.07
CA PHE A 11 11.73 -10.77 -37.97
C PHE A 11 11.86 -9.34 -37.41
N VAL A 12 11.80 -8.31 -38.26
CA VAL A 12 11.80 -6.91 -37.82
C VAL A 12 10.53 -6.59 -37.04
N LEU A 13 9.35 -7.03 -37.49
CA LEU A 13 8.08 -6.82 -36.78
C LEU A 13 8.04 -7.56 -35.45
N ILE A 14 8.57 -8.78 -35.38
CA ILE A 14 8.77 -9.50 -34.12
C ILE A 14 9.72 -8.70 -33.23
N ALA A 15 10.92 -8.34 -33.69
CA ALA A 15 11.86 -7.58 -32.87
C ALA A 15 11.24 -6.25 -32.34
N LEU A 16 10.47 -5.53 -33.16
CA LEU A 16 9.77 -4.32 -32.74
C LEU A 16 8.65 -4.61 -31.74
N TYR A 17 7.86 -5.68 -31.93
CA TYR A 17 6.82 -6.11 -31.00
C TYR A 17 7.40 -6.46 -29.62
N TRP A 18 8.49 -7.22 -29.59
CA TRP A 18 9.16 -7.60 -28.34
C TRP A 18 9.84 -6.39 -27.66
N ASN A 19 10.32 -5.40 -28.42
CA ASN A 19 10.82 -4.14 -27.86
C ASN A 19 9.68 -3.30 -27.26
N VAL A 20 8.52 -3.21 -27.92
CA VAL A 20 7.35 -2.45 -27.43
C VAL A 20 6.82 -3.02 -26.11
N ASP A 21 6.81 -4.33 -25.94
CA ASP A 21 6.34 -4.99 -24.71
C ASP A 21 7.33 -4.83 -23.52
N SER A 22 8.58 -4.41 -23.79
CA SER A 22 9.62 -4.23 -22.76
C SER A 22 9.59 -2.88 -22.04
N ILE A 23 8.73 -1.94 -22.47
CA ILE A 23 8.85 -0.51 -22.14
C ILE A 23 8.28 -0.11 -20.77
N GLU A 24 7.55 -0.96 -20.03
CA GLU A 24 7.07 -0.54 -18.69
C GLU A 24 6.94 -1.65 -17.64
N LYS A 25 8.02 -2.40 -17.38
CA LYS A 25 8.12 -3.11 -16.09
C LYS A 25 8.54 -2.12 -15.01
N ARG A 26 7.56 -1.36 -14.48
CA ARG A 26 7.76 -0.50 -13.30
C ARG A 26 8.42 -1.29 -12.18
N GLN A 27 9.58 -0.83 -11.72
CA GLN A 27 10.25 -1.42 -10.56
C GLN A 27 9.38 -1.20 -9.32
N MET A 28 8.92 -2.30 -8.69
CA MET A 28 8.16 -2.25 -7.45
C MET A 28 9.07 -1.87 -6.29
N THR A 29 8.56 -1.08 -5.35
CA THR A 29 9.33 -0.77 -4.13
C THR A 29 9.42 -1.98 -3.21
N ARG A 30 10.41 -2.00 -2.31
CA ARG A 30 10.55 -3.05 -1.29
C ARG A 30 9.28 -3.20 -0.44
N LEU A 31 8.59 -2.09 -0.15
CA LEU A 31 7.34 -2.09 0.59
C LEU A 31 6.21 -2.70 -0.24
N GLU A 32 6.08 -2.33 -1.51
CA GLU A 32 5.09 -2.88 -2.42
C GLU A 32 5.23 -4.40 -2.56
N THR A 33 6.46 -4.89 -2.75
CA THR A 33 6.72 -6.33 -2.86
C THR A 33 6.32 -7.07 -1.58
N LYS A 34 6.71 -6.57 -0.40
CA LYS A 34 6.33 -7.18 0.89
C LYS A 34 4.83 -7.13 1.14
N CYS A 35 4.17 -6.04 0.73
CA CYS A 35 2.72 -5.90 0.89
C CYS A 35 1.97 -6.94 0.05
N LYS A 36 2.35 -7.07 -1.23
CA LYS A 36 1.74 -8.02 -2.17
C LYS A 36 1.94 -9.49 -1.80
N GLN A 37 2.92 -9.81 -0.96
CA GLN A 37 3.09 -11.17 -0.42
C GLN A 37 1.94 -11.57 0.50
N ASN A 38 1.26 -10.61 1.13
CA ASN A 38 0.20 -10.87 2.10
C ASN A 38 -1.15 -10.45 1.51
N LYS A 39 -1.95 -11.42 1.05
CA LYS A 39 -3.16 -11.17 0.24
C LYS A 39 -4.24 -10.32 0.92
N ASN A 40 -4.19 -10.19 2.24
CA ASN A 40 -5.16 -9.39 3.01
C ASN A 40 -4.81 -7.90 3.06
N TYR A 41 -3.62 -7.51 2.60
CA TYR A 41 -3.17 -6.13 2.61
C TYR A 41 -3.29 -5.49 1.23
N THR A 42 -3.69 -4.23 1.24
CA THR A 42 -3.75 -3.37 0.06
C THR A 42 -2.57 -2.41 0.06
N TYR A 43 -1.78 -2.43 -1.02
CA TYR A 43 -0.74 -1.44 -1.24
C TYR A 43 -1.35 -0.15 -1.83
N LEU A 44 -1.08 0.99 -1.18
CA LEU A 44 -1.57 2.31 -1.56
C LEU A 44 -0.41 3.26 -1.72
N ARG A 45 -0.47 4.11 -2.75
CA ARG A 45 0.56 5.13 -3.02
C ARG A 45 -0.08 6.42 -3.47
N TYR A 46 0.39 7.53 -2.92
CA TYR A 46 0.04 8.88 -3.35
C TYR A 46 1.27 9.79 -3.28
N ARG A 47 1.66 10.38 -4.41
CA ARG A 47 2.88 11.19 -4.56
C ARG A 47 4.11 10.46 -4.00
N ASN A 48 4.65 10.95 -2.88
CA ASN A 48 5.83 10.48 -2.17
C ASN A 48 5.50 9.60 -0.94
N ALA A 49 4.24 9.26 -0.72
CA ALA A 49 3.82 8.39 0.38
C ALA A 49 3.37 7.02 -0.14
N GLU A 50 3.73 5.97 0.61
CA GLU A 50 3.36 4.59 0.36
C GLU A 50 2.88 3.96 1.68
N LYS A 51 1.81 3.18 1.64
CA LYS A 51 1.26 2.46 2.80
C LYS A 51 0.81 1.06 2.38
N CYS A 52 0.92 0.12 3.30
CA CYS A 52 0.38 -1.23 3.16
C CYS A 52 -0.69 -1.40 4.24
N MET A 53 -1.96 -1.46 3.85
CA MET A 53 -3.11 -1.27 4.73
C MET A 53 -4.09 -2.44 4.65
N ILE A 54 -4.61 -2.85 5.80
CA ILE A 54 -5.74 -3.79 5.92
C ILE A 54 -6.92 -3.09 6.59
N TRP A 55 -8.13 -3.31 6.07
CA TRP A 55 -9.37 -2.84 6.67
C TRP A 55 -9.93 -3.93 7.59
N MET A 56 -10.19 -3.57 8.84
CA MET A 56 -10.80 -4.44 9.81
C MET A 56 -12.23 -3.97 10.03
N GLY A 57 -13.20 -4.70 9.48
CA GLY A 57 -14.63 -4.34 9.48
C GLY A 57 -15.34 -4.48 10.82
N LYS A 58 -14.64 -4.28 11.94
CA LYS A 58 -15.19 -4.36 13.29
C LYS A 58 -14.97 -3.05 14.01
N ASP A 59 -16.06 -2.49 14.50
CA ASP A 59 -16.04 -1.30 15.36
C ASP A 59 -15.47 -1.70 16.72
N LEU A 60 -14.43 -0.99 17.14
CA LEU A 60 -13.70 -1.26 18.38
C LEU A 60 -13.43 0.04 19.11
N LEU A 61 -13.33 -0.05 20.44
CA LEU A 61 -12.70 1.00 21.24
C LEU A 61 -11.21 1.10 20.88
N TYR A 62 -10.63 2.28 21.10
CA TYR A 62 -9.24 2.56 20.71
C TYR A 62 -8.24 1.49 21.16
N LEU A 63 -8.26 1.09 22.44
CA LEU A 63 -7.33 0.12 22.99
C LEU A 63 -7.49 -1.27 22.36
N ASP A 64 -8.74 -1.67 22.08
CA ASP A 64 -9.02 -2.94 21.43
C ASP A 64 -8.59 -2.93 19.96
N ALA A 65 -8.74 -1.79 19.28
CA ALA A 65 -8.22 -1.60 17.92
C ALA A 65 -6.70 -1.68 17.87
N VAL A 66 -5.99 -1.10 18.85
CA VAL A 66 -4.52 -1.21 18.97
C VAL A 66 -4.11 -2.67 19.12
N LYS A 67 -4.74 -3.38 20.06
CA LYS A 67 -4.43 -4.79 20.34
C LYS A 67 -4.75 -5.70 19.14
N SER A 68 -5.91 -5.50 18.51
CA SER A 68 -6.35 -6.22 17.31
C SER A 68 -5.34 -6.09 16.16
N CYS A 69 -4.86 -4.88 15.88
CA CYS A 69 -3.83 -4.69 14.85
C CYS A 69 -2.50 -5.39 15.23
N GLN A 70 -2.09 -5.36 16.50
CA GLN A 70 -0.87 -6.04 16.98
C GLN A 70 -0.94 -7.56 16.83
N GLU A 71 -2.10 -8.16 17.09
CA GLU A 71 -2.34 -9.60 16.90
C GLU A 71 -2.19 -10.02 15.42
N GLN A 72 -2.42 -9.10 14.47
CA GLN A 72 -2.17 -9.30 13.04
C GLN A 72 -0.71 -9.02 12.62
N GLY A 73 0.18 -8.72 13.57
CA GLY A 73 1.55 -8.31 13.27
C GLY A 73 1.66 -6.91 12.63
N ALA A 74 0.61 -6.10 12.75
CA ALA A 74 0.52 -4.74 12.24
C ALA A 74 0.36 -3.71 13.38
N LEU A 75 0.34 -2.44 13.02
CA LEU A 75 0.02 -1.34 13.94
C LEU A 75 -1.16 -0.53 13.40
N LEU A 76 -1.87 0.15 14.31
CA LEU A 76 -2.87 1.13 13.92
C LEU A 76 -2.21 2.24 13.09
N GLY A 77 -2.85 2.67 12.01
CA GLY A 77 -2.15 3.51 11.02
C GLY A 77 -1.77 4.89 11.48
N THR A 78 -0.56 5.29 11.09
CA THR A 78 0.00 6.62 11.35
C THR A 78 0.05 7.43 10.05
N PHE A 79 -0.33 8.71 10.12
CA PHE A 79 -0.41 9.60 8.96
C PHE A 79 0.12 10.98 9.35
N LYS A 80 1.39 11.21 9.04
CA LYS A 80 2.19 12.37 9.48
C LYS A 80 2.31 13.45 8.40
N THR A 81 2.05 13.09 7.14
CA THR A 81 2.15 14.00 5.99
C THR A 81 0.82 14.17 5.27
N GLN A 82 0.68 15.26 4.50
CA GLN A 82 -0.52 15.47 3.67
C GLN A 82 -0.73 14.34 2.65
N SER A 83 0.36 13.81 2.07
CA SER A 83 0.28 12.68 1.12
C SER A 83 -0.27 11.43 1.79
N GLU A 84 0.15 11.15 3.03
CA GLU A 84 -0.36 10.03 3.83
C GLU A 84 -1.83 10.24 4.23
N LEU A 85 -2.22 11.46 4.62
CA LEU A 85 -3.62 11.77 4.91
C LEU A 85 -4.53 11.61 3.69
N THR A 86 -4.03 11.89 2.48
CA THR A 86 -4.78 11.60 1.25
C THR A 86 -4.97 10.10 1.04
N ILE A 87 -3.96 9.28 1.33
CA ILE A 87 -4.10 7.81 1.31
C ILE A 87 -5.18 7.37 2.31
N LEU A 88 -5.17 7.91 3.53
CA LEU A 88 -6.20 7.60 4.53
C LEU A 88 -7.61 7.94 4.03
N ARG A 89 -7.82 9.14 3.48
CA ARG A 89 -9.14 9.56 2.95
C ARG A 89 -9.62 8.64 1.84
N GLN A 90 -8.73 8.23 0.94
CA GLN A 90 -9.08 7.28 -0.13
C GLN A 90 -9.44 5.89 0.42
N PHE A 91 -8.77 5.46 1.49
CA PHE A 91 -8.96 4.14 2.08
C PHE A 91 -10.20 4.06 2.97
N ALA A 92 -10.36 5.01 3.90
CA ALA A 92 -11.46 5.04 4.85
C ALA A 92 -12.76 5.60 4.27
N LYS A 93 -12.69 6.33 3.14
CA LYS A 93 -13.82 7.03 2.52
C LYS A 93 -14.52 7.93 3.55
N ASP A 94 -15.81 7.71 3.79
CA ASP A 94 -16.63 8.49 4.71
C ASP A 94 -16.70 7.89 6.13
N THR A 95 -15.80 6.94 6.44
CA THR A 95 -15.78 6.23 7.72
C THR A 95 -14.86 6.94 8.72
N ILE A 96 -15.33 7.09 9.96
CA ILE A 96 -14.49 7.54 11.08
C ILE A 96 -13.62 6.37 11.52
N VAL A 97 -12.31 6.56 11.56
CA VAL A 97 -11.34 5.51 11.89
C VAL A 97 -10.40 5.96 12.99
N TRP A 98 -9.93 5.00 13.78
CA TRP A 98 -8.85 5.23 14.72
C TRP A 98 -7.52 5.46 13.97
N VAL A 99 -6.67 6.32 14.53
CA VAL A 99 -5.28 6.49 14.06
C VAL A 99 -4.33 6.19 15.20
N GLY A 100 -3.13 5.73 14.88
CA GLY A 100 -2.10 5.35 15.82
C GLY A 100 -1.42 6.53 16.53
N LEU A 101 -2.19 7.39 17.18
CA LEU A 101 -1.71 8.54 17.95
C LEU A 101 -2.29 8.48 19.36
N ASP A 102 -1.42 8.30 20.37
CA ASP A 102 -1.84 8.25 21.77
C ASP A 102 -0.82 8.89 22.71
N LYS A 103 -1.26 9.10 23.95
CA LYS A 103 -0.44 9.48 25.10
C LYS A 103 -0.49 8.45 26.23
N ILE A 104 -0.79 7.19 25.90
CA ILE A 104 -0.95 6.14 26.92
C ILE A 104 0.40 5.93 27.58
N ASN A 105 0.46 6.12 28.90
CA ASN A 105 1.68 6.06 29.72
C ASN A 105 2.80 7.02 29.26
N LYS A 106 2.44 8.14 28.61
CA LYS A 106 3.39 9.13 28.09
C LYS A 106 2.93 10.56 28.44
N PRO A 107 3.86 11.52 28.60
CA PRO A 107 3.51 12.91 28.90
C PRO A 107 2.90 13.66 27.71
N THR A 108 3.16 13.19 26.49
CA THR A 108 2.74 13.85 25.24
C THR A 108 2.17 12.82 24.25
N PHE A 109 1.42 13.31 23.25
CA PHE A 109 0.96 12.47 22.15
C PHE A 109 2.13 12.02 21.28
N THR A 110 2.16 10.74 20.96
CA THR A 110 3.19 10.09 20.16
C THR A 110 2.55 9.13 19.18
N TRP A 111 3.15 8.99 18.01
CA TRP A 111 2.73 8.02 17.03
C TRP A 111 3.18 6.62 17.45
N ILE A 112 2.35 5.61 17.21
CA ILE A 112 2.74 4.20 17.30
C ILE A 112 3.34 3.77 15.97
N ASP A 113 4.58 4.20 15.69
CA ASP A 113 5.32 3.76 14.51
C ASP A 113 6.57 2.97 14.87
N ASP A 114 6.77 1.86 14.16
CA ASP A 114 7.97 1.02 14.24
C ASP A 114 8.44 0.53 12.85
N GLY A 115 7.87 1.09 11.77
CA GLY A 115 8.12 0.68 10.39
C GLY A 115 7.39 -0.58 9.94
N LYS A 116 6.45 -1.13 10.73
CA LYS A 116 5.59 -2.26 10.33
C LYS A 116 4.41 -1.87 9.43
N GLN A 117 3.72 -2.90 8.93
CA GLN A 117 2.48 -2.79 8.16
C GLN A 117 1.37 -2.15 9.01
N VAL A 118 0.38 -1.56 8.35
CA VAL A 118 -0.65 -0.75 8.99
C VAL A 118 -2.02 -1.44 8.89
N CYS A 119 -2.82 -1.33 9.94
CA CYS A 119 -4.18 -1.83 10.07
C CYS A 119 -5.14 -0.69 10.46
N GLN A 120 -6.39 -0.77 10.02
CA GLN A 120 -7.42 0.25 10.24
C GLN A 120 -8.70 -0.35 10.81
N HIS A 121 -9.22 0.29 11.85
CA HIS A 121 -10.51 -0.01 12.46
C HIS A 121 -11.40 1.23 12.44
N GLN A 122 -12.68 1.01 12.23
CA GLN A 122 -13.71 2.03 12.41
C GLN A 122 -13.89 2.35 13.90
N GLN A 123 -14.17 3.61 14.18
CA GLN A 123 -14.50 4.10 15.51
C GLN A 123 -15.99 3.85 15.81
N THR A 124 -16.26 3.32 17.00
CA THR A 124 -17.62 3.17 17.56
C THR A 124 -18.18 4.51 18.03
#